data_AF-A0A660L0P3-F1
#
_entry.id   AF-A0A660L0P3-F1
#
_cell.length_a   1.000
_cell.length_b   1.000
_cell.length_c   1.000
_cell.angle_alpha   90.00
_cell.angle_beta   90.00
_cell.angle_gamma   90.00
#
_symmetry.space_group_name_H-M   'P 1'
#
loop_
_entity.id
_entity.type
_entity.pdbx_description
1 polymer ?
#
loop_
_entity_poly.entity_id
_entity_poly.type
_entity_poly.pdbx_seq_one_letter_code
_entity_poly.pdbx_strand_id
1 'polypeptide(L)'
;MRPLRHLLALLALLVMAPAAAAQPQVTPIHGLGGAPDALVAGPDGAIWASLPADPGRIARITTAGSVVYAGAGGLGGFPPNGRPSGVTSLNGALWFALADGLARLRPGTPVVTVAPKAGRPTSLTPGADGALWMTAGAAIARLTPDALELSYPVAGETRAITAAPDGALWFAEGSRLGRITTAGALTYRPVAGASPTALAADATGAIWYAQGTVVHRLDDPEAYAVGTPVTALTSGPDGALWAAVDGGVARIVPGQPITVIDLVAGARALTAGPDGHVWVALDRAPYLIKLSVPPAVSGVAVADGALTGTVNTNGLEAVVAVEVRDAGGAWRAHARTELYGTTSARTVRLALPELAPGEHAVRLTATSAAGSTASAPFTVGERAVVPDPTPTATPLPNVSPTPTAAPDVPAPGPVEGRTVAVEVVSGTVGYRAPDAKTYTQLTGTAVLPLGVLLDTTDGRVRVSAQVDGATQRGTFNGGKFSVTQTTTGMTELALAGPLACSARERATASTLAKKKKKKRSLWGKDSGGSFRTRGNGSVATVRGTEWRTEDTCAGTTVYVREGAVSVWPRRGGRSTLVRAGQRRFSPRPG
;
A
#
# COMPACT_ATOMS: atom_id res chain seq x y z
N MET A 1 40.53 -24.89 65.41
CA MET A 1 39.52 -23.96 64.84
C MET A 1 40.08 -23.36 63.56
N ARG A 2 39.62 -23.83 62.39
CA ARG A 2 39.84 -23.22 61.07
C ARG A 2 38.51 -23.36 60.31
N PRO A 3 37.82 -22.29 59.89
CA PRO A 3 36.59 -22.46 59.14
C PRO A 3 36.86 -22.50 57.63
N LEU A 4 36.16 -23.44 56.98
CA LEU A 4 35.97 -23.63 55.55
C LEU A 4 35.52 -22.34 54.85
N ARG A 5 36.12 -22.02 53.70
CA ARG A 5 35.59 -21.07 52.72
C ARG A 5 34.71 -21.82 51.72
N HIS A 6 33.40 -21.64 51.80
CA HIS A 6 32.47 -22.02 50.73
C HIS A 6 32.36 -20.89 49.71
N LEU A 7 32.71 -21.17 48.45
CA LEU A 7 32.35 -20.34 47.29
C LEU A 7 30.86 -20.60 46.99
N LEU A 8 30.00 -19.60 47.20
CA LEU A 8 28.67 -19.57 46.57
C LEU A 8 28.81 -18.89 45.20
N ALA A 9 28.63 -19.65 44.13
CA ALA A 9 28.40 -19.10 42.80
C ALA A 9 26.96 -18.58 42.74
N LEU A 10 26.78 -17.26 42.66
CA LEU A 10 25.49 -16.63 42.38
C LEU A 10 25.16 -16.84 40.91
N LEU A 11 24.21 -17.75 40.63
CA LEU A 11 23.57 -17.87 39.33
C LEU A 11 22.56 -16.70 39.19
N ALA A 12 22.93 -15.66 38.46
CA ALA A 12 22.02 -14.56 38.14
C ALA A 12 21.01 -15.06 37.10
N LEU A 13 19.81 -15.45 37.55
CA LEU A 13 18.69 -15.75 36.68
C LEU A 13 18.20 -14.43 36.06
N LEU A 14 18.63 -14.14 34.83
CA LEU A 14 18.17 -12.97 34.08
C LEU A 14 16.70 -13.19 33.70
N VAL A 15 15.78 -12.69 34.50
CA VAL A 15 14.35 -12.65 34.12
C VAL A 15 14.23 -11.70 32.93
N MET A 16 14.06 -12.26 31.73
CA MET A 16 13.67 -11.47 30.56
C MET A 16 12.33 -10.82 30.86
N ALA A 17 12.30 -9.50 30.95
CA ALA A 17 11.06 -8.74 30.96
C ALA A 17 10.28 -9.10 29.68
N PRO A 18 8.95 -9.35 29.78
CA PRO A 18 8.15 -9.61 28.59
C PRO A 18 8.28 -8.44 27.63
N ALA A 19 8.46 -8.72 26.34
CA ALA A 19 8.45 -7.71 25.30
C ALA A 19 7.16 -6.89 25.44
N ALA A 20 7.28 -5.56 25.56
CA ALA A 20 6.13 -4.67 25.62
C ALA A 20 5.23 -4.97 24.41
N ALA A 21 3.98 -5.37 24.66
CA ALA A 21 3.05 -5.73 23.62
C ALA A 21 2.86 -4.51 22.71
N ALA A 22 3.09 -4.69 21.41
CA ALA A 22 2.92 -3.65 20.42
C ALA A 22 1.46 -3.18 20.43
N GLN A 23 1.21 -1.90 20.74
CA GLN A 23 -0.16 -1.36 20.82
C GLN A 23 -0.54 -0.57 19.55
N PRO A 24 -1.79 -0.71 19.07
CA PRO A 24 -2.34 0.13 18.01
C PRO A 24 -2.18 1.62 18.30
N GLN A 25 -1.88 2.41 17.27
CA GLN A 25 -1.84 3.86 17.41
C GLN A 25 -3.20 4.44 17.05
N VAL A 26 -3.76 5.21 17.98
CA VAL A 26 -5.07 5.86 17.88
C VAL A 26 -4.84 7.36 17.80
N THR A 27 -5.13 7.97 16.66
CA THR A 27 -4.95 9.40 16.45
C THR A 27 -6.29 10.09 16.20
N PRO A 28 -6.78 10.96 17.10
CA PRO A 28 -8.00 11.71 16.87
C PRO A 28 -7.78 12.85 15.86
N ILE A 29 -8.75 13.03 14.96
CA ILE A 29 -8.78 14.08 13.94
C ILE A 29 -9.94 15.01 14.23
N HIS A 30 -9.62 16.11 14.92
CA HIS A 30 -10.58 17.08 15.40
C HIS A 30 -11.07 18.04 14.31
N GLY A 31 -12.05 18.87 14.68
CA GLY A 31 -12.53 19.95 13.83
C GLY A 31 -13.68 19.54 12.91
N LEU A 32 -14.36 18.42 13.17
CA LEU A 32 -15.68 18.16 12.58
C LEU A 32 -16.75 18.93 13.36
N GLY A 33 -17.72 19.50 12.65
CA GLY A 33 -18.82 20.29 13.21
C GLY A 33 -20.01 19.44 13.64
N GLY A 34 -19.82 18.13 13.80
CA GLY A 34 -20.84 17.15 14.14
C GLY A 34 -20.31 15.73 14.10
N ALA A 35 -21.10 14.78 14.58
CA ALA A 35 -20.78 13.36 14.52
C ALA A 35 -20.93 12.83 13.08
N PRO A 36 -19.92 12.14 12.52
CA PRO A 36 -19.98 11.58 11.18
C PRO A 36 -20.76 10.27 11.13
N ASP A 37 -21.58 10.08 10.09
CA ASP A 37 -22.41 8.87 9.92
C ASP A 37 -21.74 7.83 9.03
N ALA A 38 -21.08 8.24 7.95
CA ALA A 38 -20.37 7.36 7.03
C ALA A 38 -19.07 7.99 6.52
N LEU A 39 -18.13 7.13 6.13
CA LEU A 39 -16.80 7.49 5.63
C LEU A 39 -16.46 6.74 4.34
N VAL A 40 -15.73 7.39 3.44
CA VAL A 40 -15.10 6.70 2.30
C VAL A 40 -13.81 7.38 1.88
N ALA A 41 -12.86 6.60 1.35
CA ALA A 41 -11.75 7.15 0.58
C ALA A 41 -12.26 7.80 -0.72
N GLY A 42 -11.94 9.07 -0.89
CA GLY A 42 -12.28 9.86 -2.06
C GLY A 42 -11.33 9.64 -3.23
N PRO A 43 -11.77 10.01 -4.46
CA PRO A 43 -10.95 9.89 -5.66
C PRO A 43 -9.71 10.80 -5.69
N ASP A 44 -9.65 11.75 -4.76
CA ASP A 44 -8.58 12.73 -4.58
C ASP A 44 -7.59 12.34 -3.47
N GLY A 45 -7.70 11.13 -2.92
CA GLY A 45 -6.82 10.63 -1.85
C GLY A 45 -7.12 11.19 -0.46
N ALA A 46 -8.21 11.94 -0.30
CA ALA A 46 -8.72 12.36 1.01
C ALA A 46 -9.77 11.37 1.52
N ILE A 47 -10.07 11.42 2.82
CA ILE A 47 -11.26 10.80 3.40
C ILE A 47 -12.43 11.77 3.30
N TRP A 48 -13.62 11.26 3.01
CA TRP A 48 -14.84 12.05 2.94
C TRP A 48 -15.86 11.49 3.92
N ALA A 49 -16.51 12.40 4.66
CA ALA A 49 -17.45 12.07 5.72
C ALA A 49 -18.80 12.77 5.52
N SER A 50 -19.89 12.05 5.77
CA SER A 50 -21.22 12.62 5.90
C SER A 50 -21.49 13.04 7.35
N LEU A 51 -22.09 14.22 7.53
CA LEU A 51 -22.46 14.80 8.82
C LEU A 51 -23.97 15.09 8.78
N PRO A 52 -24.83 14.21 9.30
CA PRO A 52 -26.29 14.33 9.15
C PRO A 52 -26.93 15.39 10.04
N ALA A 53 -26.26 15.76 11.14
CA ALA A 53 -26.76 16.75 12.10
C ALA A 53 -27.02 18.10 11.45
N ASP A 54 -28.05 18.81 11.90
CA ASP A 54 -28.50 20.07 11.32
C ASP A 54 -27.56 21.25 11.66
N PRO A 55 -27.05 22.04 10.68
CA PRO A 55 -27.20 21.86 9.23
C PRO A 55 -26.34 20.72 8.70
N GLY A 56 -26.96 19.83 7.91
CA GLY A 56 -26.29 18.67 7.31
C GLY A 56 -25.13 19.08 6.41
N ARG A 57 -23.97 18.43 6.57
CA ARG A 57 -22.71 18.77 5.88
C ARG A 57 -21.99 17.56 5.32
N ILE A 58 -21.05 17.83 4.44
CA ILE A 58 -20.01 16.88 4.03
C ILE A 58 -18.67 17.49 4.41
N ALA A 59 -17.79 16.67 4.98
CA ALA A 59 -16.41 17.03 5.27
C ALA A 59 -15.44 16.25 4.37
N ARG A 60 -14.42 16.96 3.90
CA ARG A 60 -13.23 16.42 3.25
C ARG A 60 -12.08 16.49 4.24
N ILE A 61 -11.43 15.37 4.50
CA ILE A 61 -10.37 15.22 5.49
C ILE A 61 -9.13 14.70 4.77
N THR A 62 -8.07 15.50 4.72
CA THR A 62 -6.78 15.02 4.21
C THR A 62 -6.21 13.92 5.11
N THR A 63 -5.34 13.07 4.59
CA THR A 63 -4.70 12.00 5.38
C THR A 63 -3.81 12.53 6.51
N ALA A 64 -3.39 13.80 6.42
CA ALA A 64 -2.70 14.54 7.47
C ALA A 64 -3.63 15.14 8.55
N GLY A 65 -4.95 15.02 8.38
CA GLY A 65 -5.95 15.47 9.37
C GLY A 65 -6.56 16.85 9.13
N SER A 66 -6.16 17.58 8.08
CA SER A 66 -6.82 18.86 7.74
C SER A 66 -8.25 18.62 7.24
N VAL A 67 -9.22 19.31 7.84
CA VAL A 67 -10.66 19.22 7.55
C VAL A 67 -11.12 20.46 6.77
N VAL A 68 -11.85 20.23 5.68
CA VAL A 68 -12.50 21.25 4.86
C VAL A 68 -13.97 20.86 4.62
N TYR A 69 -14.88 21.82 4.75
CA TYR A 69 -16.32 21.60 4.54
C TYR A 69 -16.78 21.96 3.13
N ALA A 70 -17.86 21.31 2.69
CA ALA A 70 -18.64 21.79 1.56
C ALA A 70 -19.37 23.11 1.90
N GLY A 71 -18.69 24.25 1.68
CA GLY A 71 -19.15 25.63 1.91
C GLY A 71 -19.04 26.09 3.38
N ALA A 72 -18.54 27.28 3.75
CA ALA A 72 -17.83 28.35 3.04
C ALA A 72 -16.32 28.07 3.03
N GLY A 73 -15.70 28.10 1.85
CA GLY A 73 -14.28 27.70 1.65
C GLY A 73 -14.00 26.71 0.51
N GLY A 74 -14.96 26.52 -0.42
CA GLY A 74 -14.74 25.75 -1.65
C GLY A 74 -15.29 24.33 -1.61
N LEU A 75 -16.46 24.15 -2.24
CA LEU A 75 -17.03 22.93 -2.87
C LEU A 75 -18.53 23.12 -3.24
N GLY A 76 -19.12 24.29 -2.92
CA GLY A 76 -20.35 24.82 -3.54
C GLY A 76 -21.61 23.94 -3.50
N GLY A 77 -22.61 24.36 -2.71
CA GLY A 77 -24.00 24.00 -2.97
C GLY A 77 -24.48 22.64 -2.44
N PHE A 78 -23.93 22.11 -1.35
CA PHE A 78 -24.62 21.02 -0.64
C PHE A 78 -25.96 21.56 -0.10
N PRO A 79 -27.10 20.89 -0.36
CA PRO A 79 -28.40 21.41 0.07
C PRO A 79 -28.45 21.53 1.60
N PRO A 80 -28.76 22.73 2.15
CA PRO A 80 -29.02 22.84 3.58
C PRO A 80 -30.12 21.85 3.95
N ASN A 81 -29.94 21.14 5.07
CA ASN A 81 -30.87 20.14 5.61
C ASN A 81 -30.96 18.83 4.82
N GLY A 82 -30.05 18.55 3.87
CA GLY A 82 -30.06 17.30 3.09
C GLY A 82 -29.81 16.01 3.88
N ARG A 83 -29.45 16.11 5.17
CA ARG A 83 -29.17 14.99 6.11
C ARG A 83 -28.39 13.84 5.45
N PRO A 84 -27.15 14.08 4.98
CA PRO A 84 -26.39 13.07 4.29
C PRO A 84 -26.10 11.87 5.20
N SER A 85 -26.30 10.66 4.69
CA SER A 85 -26.04 9.40 5.39
C SER A 85 -24.98 8.57 4.66
N GLY A 86 -25.36 7.56 3.88
CA GLY A 86 -24.44 6.71 3.13
C GLY A 86 -23.59 7.48 2.13
N VAL A 87 -22.31 7.11 2.00
CA VAL A 87 -21.37 7.70 1.03
C VAL A 87 -20.59 6.62 0.30
N THR A 88 -20.33 6.82 -1.00
CA THR A 88 -19.42 5.98 -1.77
C THR A 88 -18.69 6.76 -2.86
N SER A 89 -17.58 6.22 -3.38
CA SER A 89 -16.85 6.80 -4.52
C SER A 89 -17.03 5.94 -5.77
N LEU A 90 -17.35 6.60 -6.89
CA LEU A 90 -17.57 5.95 -8.18
C LEU A 90 -17.19 6.89 -9.32
N ASN A 91 -16.35 6.42 -10.25
CA ASN A 91 -15.98 7.14 -11.47
C ASN A 91 -15.46 8.58 -11.23
N GLY A 92 -14.65 8.76 -10.18
CA GLY A 92 -14.07 10.07 -9.84
C GLY A 92 -15.06 11.04 -9.18
N ALA A 93 -16.27 10.58 -8.84
CA ALA A 93 -17.25 11.32 -8.06
C ALA A 93 -17.49 10.64 -6.72
N LEU A 94 -17.99 11.43 -5.76
CA LEU A 94 -18.59 10.97 -4.53
C LEU A 94 -20.11 11.01 -4.69
N TRP A 95 -20.77 10.01 -4.13
CA TRP A 95 -22.21 9.89 -4.08
C TRP A 95 -22.65 9.79 -2.63
N PHE A 96 -23.63 10.60 -2.25
CA PHE A 96 -24.19 10.65 -0.91
C PHE A 96 -25.68 10.35 -0.97
N ALA A 97 -26.15 9.49 -0.06
CA ALA A 97 -27.57 9.33 0.20
C ALA A 97 -28.06 10.52 1.02
N LEU A 98 -29.22 11.05 0.63
CA LEU A 98 -29.93 12.14 1.30
C LEU A 98 -31.29 11.63 1.79
N ALA A 99 -31.96 12.43 2.62
CA ALA A 99 -33.34 12.14 3.02
C ALA A 99 -34.29 11.97 1.82
N ASP A 100 -34.13 12.81 0.78
CA ASP A 100 -35.03 12.90 -0.38
C ASP A 100 -34.36 12.56 -1.72
N GLY A 101 -33.22 11.87 -1.70
CA GLY A 101 -32.55 11.42 -2.93
C GLY A 101 -31.05 11.19 -2.79
N LEU A 102 -30.29 11.60 -3.80
CA LEU A 102 -28.84 11.46 -3.88
C LEU A 102 -28.19 12.81 -4.16
N ALA A 103 -26.98 13.01 -3.63
CA ALA A 103 -26.08 14.07 -4.07
C ALA A 103 -24.85 13.46 -4.73
N ARG A 104 -24.51 13.95 -5.92
CA ARG A 104 -23.26 13.66 -6.61
C ARG A 104 -22.33 14.86 -6.51
N LEU A 105 -21.13 14.63 -6.00
CA LEU A 105 -20.07 15.62 -5.92
C LEU A 105 -18.86 15.15 -6.71
N ARG A 106 -18.40 15.94 -7.69
CA ARG A 106 -17.04 15.78 -8.22
C ARG A 106 -16.15 16.85 -7.60
N PRO A 107 -14.96 16.52 -7.10
CA PRO A 107 -14.05 17.52 -6.55
C PRO A 107 -13.83 18.67 -7.55
N GLY A 108 -14.07 19.90 -7.10
CA GLY A 108 -13.94 21.10 -7.93
C GLY A 108 -15.14 21.45 -8.81
N THR A 109 -16.25 20.70 -8.74
CA THR A 109 -17.52 21.06 -9.41
C THR A 109 -18.65 21.28 -8.40
N PRO A 110 -19.71 22.03 -8.74
CA PRO A 110 -20.91 22.10 -7.92
C PRO A 110 -21.53 20.71 -7.66
N VAL A 111 -22.19 20.57 -6.52
CA VAL A 111 -23.00 19.39 -6.19
C VAL A 111 -24.21 19.31 -7.13
N VAL A 112 -24.54 18.10 -7.58
CA VAL A 112 -25.75 17.81 -8.36
C VAL A 112 -26.64 16.85 -7.58
N THR A 113 -27.91 17.20 -7.36
CA THR A 113 -28.89 16.30 -6.76
C THR A 113 -29.57 15.42 -7.81
N VAL A 114 -29.87 14.18 -7.43
CA VAL A 114 -30.57 13.20 -8.25
C VAL A 114 -31.70 12.61 -7.42
N ALA A 115 -32.91 12.58 -7.95
CA ALA A 115 -34.07 11.96 -7.30
C ALA A 115 -34.30 10.56 -7.90
N PRO A 116 -33.85 9.47 -7.25
CA PRO A 116 -34.09 8.12 -7.74
C PRO A 116 -35.58 7.76 -7.62
N LYS A 117 -36.11 7.04 -8.61
CA LYS A 117 -37.49 6.52 -8.65
C LYS A 117 -37.72 5.37 -7.66
N ALA A 118 -36.66 4.68 -7.25
CA ALA A 118 -36.75 3.50 -6.39
C ALA A 118 -37.02 3.77 -4.89
N GLY A 119 -37.18 5.03 -4.48
CA GLY A 119 -37.41 5.43 -3.08
C GLY A 119 -36.14 5.92 -2.37
N ARG A 120 -36.19 6.04 -1.03
CA ARG A 120 -35.10 6.63 -0.25
C ARG A 120 -33.87 5.69 -0.22
N PRO A 121 -32.71 6.11 -0.74
CA PRO A 121 -31.50 5.30 -0.66
C PRO A 121 -30.99 5.21 0.78
N THR A 122 -30.53 4.03 1.20
CA THR A 122 -29.98 3.83 2.56
C THR A 122 -28.53 3.38 2.57
N SER A 123 -28.13 2.46 1.68
CA SER A 123 -26.75 2.00 1.51
C SER A 123 -26.35 2.06 0.05
N LEU A 124 -25.10 2.46 -0.22
CA LEU A 124 -24.58 2.74 -1.56
C LEU A 124 -23.31 1.92 -1.81
N THR A 125 -23.16 1.35 -3.01
CA THR A 125 -21.92 0.66 -3.41
C THR A 125 -21.69 0.76 -4.93
N PRO A 126 -20.43 0.86 -5.41
CA PRO A 126 -20.14 0.78 -6.83
C PRO A 126 -20.30 -0.65 -7.34
N GLY A 127 -20.92 -0.81 -8.51
CA GLY A 127 -20.97 -2.09 -9.22
C GLY A 127 -19.78 -2.27 -10.17
N ALA A 128 -19.45 -3.54 -10.47
CA ALA A 128 -18.44 -3.88 -11.47
C ALA A 128 -18.80 -3.41 -12.89
N ASP A 129 -20.08 -3.11 -13.12
CA ASP A 129 -20.63 -2.53 -14.35
C ASP A 129 -20.49 -1.00 -14.42
N GLY A 130 -19.83 -0.36 -13.43
CA GLY A 130 -19.64 1.08 -13.37
C GLY A 130 -20.89 1.87 -12.98
N ALA A 131 -21.96 1.20 -12.57
CA ALA A 131 -23.17 1.81 -12.03
C ALA A 131 -23.09 1.98 -10.50
N LEU A 132 -23.89 2.89 -9.97
CA LEU A 132 -24.14 3.02 -8.54
C LEU A 132 -25.28 2.07 -8.17
N TRP A 133 -25.03 1.16 -7.24
CA TRP A 133 -26.03 0.25 -6.69
C TRP A 133 -26.42 0.68 -5.28
N MET A 134 -27.70 0.52 -4.94
CA MET A 134 -28.20 0.96 -3.65
C MET A 134 -29.39 0.14 -3.17
N THR A 135 -29.52 0.08 -1.84
CA THR A 135 -30.75 -0.34 -1.17
C THR A 135 -31.71 0.84 -1.08
N ALA A 136 -32.99 0.61 -1.40
CA ALA A 136 -34.03 1.62 -1.35
C ALA A 136 -35.36 0.98 -0.90
N GLY A 137 -35.56 0.87 0.42
CA GLY A 137 -36.75 0.21 0.99
C GLY A 137 -36.84 -1.26 0.57
N ALA A 138 -37.91 -1.63 -0.13
CA ALA A 138 -38.15 -2.97 -0.66
C ALA A 138 -37.64 -3.14 -2.11
N ALA A 139 -36.56 -2.44 -2.49
CA ALA A 139 -35.94 -2.59 -3.79
C ALA A 139 -34.41 -2.46 -3.72
N ILE A 140 -33.75 -3.05 -4.72
CA ILE A 140 -32.38 -2.71 -5.09
C ILE A 140 -32.44 -1.79 -6.30
N ALA A 141 -31.83 -0.61 -6.23
CA ALA A 141 -31.77 0.32 -7.35
C ALA A 141 -30.37 0.36 -7.95
N ARG A 142 -30.32 0.53 -9.26
CA ARG A 142 -29.11 0.66 -10.06
C ARG A 142 -29.21 1.93 -10.87
N LEU A 143 -28.28 2.86 -10.65
CA LEU A 143 -28.21 4.14 -11.34
C LEU A 143 -26.91 4.23 -12.15
N THR A 144 -27.04 4.37 -13.47
CA THR A 144 -25.89 4.62 -14.35
C THR A 144 -25.54 6.11 -14.38
N PRO A 145 -24.27 6.48 -14.66
CA PRO A 145 -23.86 7.89 -14.77
C PRO A 145 -24.64 8.69 -15.83
N ASP A 146 -25.15 8.00 -16.86
CA ASP A 146 -25.95 8.56 -17.96
C ASP A 146 -27.46 8.63 -17.64
N ALA A 147 -27.81 8.49 -16.35
CA ALA A 147 -29.15 8.62 -15.78
C ALA A 147 -30.16 7.50 -16.05
N LEU A 148 -29.76 6.37 -16.67
CA LEU A 148 -30.62 5.19 -16.68
C LEU A 148 -30.69 4.59 -15.27
N GLU A 149 -31.90 4.53 -14.72
CA GLU A 149 -32.22 3.89 -13.46
C GLU A 149 -33.02 2.61 -13.71
N LEU A 150 -32.61 1.53 -13.03
CA LEU A 150 -33.36 0.28 -12.93
C LEU A 150 -33.65 0.00 -11.45
N SER A 151 -34.86 -0.47 -11.17
CA SER A 151 -35.26 -0.89 -9.83
C SER A 151 -35.65 -2.37 -9.87
N TYR A 152 -35.15 -3.13 -8.91
CA TYR A 152 -35.39 -4.56 -8.75
C TYR A 152 -36.16 -4.75 -7.44
N PRO A 153 -37.49 -4.94 -7.51
CA PRO A 153 -38.30 -5.18 -6.33
C PRO A 153 -37.85 -6.43 -5.58
N VAL A 154 -37.85 -6.35 -4.25
CA VAL A 154 -37.64 -7.49 -3.35
C VAL A 154 -38.83 -7.58 -2.38
N ALA A 155 -38.89 -8.65 -1.57
CA ALA A 155 -40.08 -8.94 -0.77
C ALA A 155 -40.10 -8.22 0.58
N GLY A 156 -38.94 -7.86 1.13
CA GLY A 156 -38.77 -7.27 2.45
C GLY A 156 -37.83 -6.07 2.43
N GLU A 157 -37.61 -5.49 3.61
CA GLU A 157 -36.75 -4.33 3.77
C GLU A 157 -35.27 -4.68 3.56
N THR A 158 -34.64 -3.93 2.68
CA THR A 158 -33.21 -4.03 2.40
C THR A 158 -32.40 -3.14 3.35
N ARG A 159 -31.21 -3.60 3.77
CA ARG A 159 -30.34 -2.86 4.71
C ARG A 159 -29.01 -2.47 4.09
N ALA A 160 -28.03 -3.36 4.15
CA ALA A 160 -26.69 -3.15 3.61
C ALA A 160 -26.54 -3.82 2.24
N ILE A 161 -25.72 -3.23 1.37
CA ILE A 161 -25.32 -3.79 0.09
C ILE A 161 -23.80 -3.63 -0.10
N THR A 162 -23.15 -4.62 -0.68
CA THR A 162 -21.72 -4.58 -1.00
C THR A 162 -21.43 -5.29 -2.32
N ALA A 163 -20.41 -4.83 -3.04
CA ALA A 163 -19.94 -5.48 -4.24
C ALA A 163 -19.09 -6.71 -3.92
N ALA A 164 -19.25 -7.75 -4.72
CA ALA A 164 -18.41 -8.94 -4.69
C ALA A 164 -17.42 -8.95 -5.87
N PRO A 165 -16.25 -9.61 -5.71
CA PRO A 165 -15.27 -9.73 -6.80
C PRO A 165 -15.75 -10.53 -8.00
N ASP A 166 -16.78 -11.36 -7.83
CA ASP A 166 -17.44 -12.08 -8.94
C ASP A 166 -18.29 -11.16 -9.84
N GLY A 167 -18.35 -9.87 -9.52
CA GLY A 167 -19.08 -8.84 -10.25
C GLY A 167 -20.56 -8.72 -9.87
N ALA A 168 -21.06 -9.56 -8.95
CA ALA A 168 -22.39 -9.43 -8.38
C ALA A 168 -22.39 -8.52 -7.14
N LEU A 169 -23.59 -8.20 -6.66
CA LEU A 169 -23.80 -7.44 -5.43
C LEU A 169 -24.49 -8.37 -4.43
N TRP A 170 -24.06 -8.31 -3.17
CA TRP A 170 -24.71 -8.98 -2.05
C TRP A 170 -25.39 -7.96 -1.16
N PHE A 171 -26.59 -8.29 -0.67
CA PHE A 171 -27.37 -7.42 0.20
C PHE A 171 -28.08 -8.18 1.31
N ALA A 172 -28.35 -7.49 2.41
CA ALA A 172 -29.20 -7.99 3.49
C ALA A 172 -30.66 -7.64 3.23
N GLU A 173 -31.55 -8.61 3.45
CA GLU A 173 -33.00 -8.44 3.40
C GLU A 173 -33.63 -9.30 4.51
N GLY A 174 -34.21 -8.68 5.54
CA GLY A 174 -34.77 -9.43 6.68
C GLY A 174 -33.80 -10.45 7.27
N SER A 175 -34.17 -11.74 7.27
CA SER A 175 -33.34 -12.88 7.74
C SER A 175 -32.68 -13.67 6.60
N ARG A 176 -32.39 -13.01 5.46
CA ARG A 176 -31.70 -13.63 4.33
C ARG A 176 -30.66 -12.69 3.71
N LEU A 177 -29.73 -13.30 2.99
CA LEU A 177 -28.82 -12.61 2.09
C LEU A 177 -29.31 -12.77 0.66
N GLY A 178 -29.48 -11.65 -0.04
CA GLY A 178 -29.72 -11.62 -1.47
C GLY A 178 -28.43 -11.43 -2.24
N ARG A 179 -28.34 -12.05 -3.41
CA ARG A 179 -27.30 -11.82 -4.40
C ARG A 179 -27.98 -11.41 -5.71
N ILE A 180 -27.57 -10.28 -6.26
CA ILE A 180 -28.05 -9.74 -7.53
C ILE A 180 -26.90 -9.59 -8.52
N THR A 181 -27.05 -10.13 -9.73
CA THR A 181 -26.08 -9.89 -10.81
C THR A 181 -26.30 -8.50 -11.44
N THR A 182 -25.32 -7.99 -12.17
CA THR A 182 -25.47 -6.70 -12.88
C THR A 182 -26.51 -6.73 -14.00
N ALA A 183 -26.89 -7.93 -14.44
CA ALA A 183 -28.01 -8.17 -15.36
C ALA A 183 -29.38 -8.26 -14.65
N GLY A 184 -29.42 -8.16 -13.32
CA GLY A 184 -30.65 -8.16 -12.52
C GLY A 184 -31.13 -9.52 -12.02
N ALA A 185 -30.35 -10.59 -12.20
CA ALA A 185 -30.74 -11.92 -11.72
C ALA A 185 -30.59 -12.02 -10.20
N LEU A 186 -31.69 -12.31 -9.49
CA LEU A 186 -31.76 -12.41 -8.03
C LEU A 186 -31.71 -13.87 -7.55
N THR A 187 -30.92 -14.09 -6.50
CA THR A 187 -30.85 -15.36 -5.77
C THR A 187 -30.77 -15.07 -4.27
N TYR A 188 -31.23 -16.01 -3.44
CA TYR A 188 -31.34 -15.81 -2.00
C TYR A 188 -30.77 -16.97 -1.22
N ARG A 189 -30.22 -16.66 -0.04
CA ARG A 189 -29.76 -17.63 0.94
C ARG A 189 -30.29 -17.25 2.33
N PRO A 190 -31.03 -18.13 3.03
CA PRO A 190 -31.46 -17.86 4.39
C PRO A 190 -30.25 -17.78 5.32
N VAL A 191 -30.36 -16.95 6.35
CA VAL A 191 -29.40 -16.92 7.46
C VAL A 191 -30.15 -17.16 8.77
N ALA A 192 -29.57 -17.97 9.65
CA ALA A 192 -30.16 -18.23 10.96
C ALA A 192 -29.88 -17.04 11.91
N GLY A 193 -30.78 -16.78 12.85
CA GLY A 193 -30.60 -15.75 13.87
C GLY A 193 -31.06 -14.35 13.47
N ALA A 194 -30.38 -13.32 14.00
CA ALA A 194 -30.76 -11.92 13.81
C ALA A 194 -30.59 -11.46 12.36
N SER A 195 -31.34 -10.44 11.94
CA SER A 195 -31.17 -9.83 10.62
C SER A 195 -29.76 -9.30 10.42
N PRO A 196 -29.10 -9.57 9.28
CA PRO A 196 -27.79 -9.01 9.01
C PRO A 196 -27.82 -7.47 8.98
N THR A 197 -26.90 -6.85 9.72
CA THR A 197 -26.84 -5.39 9.90
C THR A 197 -25.84 -4.72 8.97
N ALA A 198 -24.72 -5.39 8.69
CA ALA A 198 -23.61 -4.89 7.88
C ALA A 198 -23.05 -5.98 6.97
N LEU A 199 -22.53 -5.59 5.80
CA LEU A 199 -21.87 -6.47 4.83
C LEU A 199 -20.57 -5.82 4.33
N ALA A 200 -19.54 -6.64 4.08
CA ALA A 200 -18.33 -6.21 3.39
C ALA A 200 -17.69 -7.38 2.64
N ALA A 201 -16.99 -7.09 1.55
CA ALA A 201 -16.00 -8.01 0.99
C ALA A 201 -14.64 -7.80 1.68
N ASP A 202 -13.93 -8.88 1.98
CA ASP A 202 -12.54 -8.81 2.47
C ASP A 202 -11.52 -8.71 1.31
N ALA A 203 -10.24 -8.60 1.65
CA ALA A 203 -9.14 -8.54 0.68
C ALA A 203 -8.99 -9.81 -0.17
N THR A 204 -9.53 -10.96 0.27
CA THR A 204 -9.56 -12.22 -0.49
C THR A 204 -10.77 -12.31 -1.41
N GLY A 205 -11.75 -11.43 -1.21
CA GLY A 205 -13.00 -11.40 -1.96
C GLY A 205 -14.14 -12.21 -1.35
N ALA A 206 -13.95 -12.75 -0.13
CA ALA A 206 -15.03 -13.40 0.58
C ALA A 206 -16.01 -12.36 1.13
N ILE A 207 -17.29 -12.71 1.18
CA ILE A 207 -18.35 -11.85 1.71
C ILE A 207 -18.51 -12.12 3.19
N TRP A 208 -18.53 -11.05 3.98
CA TRP A 208 -18.72 -11.08 5.41
C TRP A 208 -19.98 -10.34 5.78
N TYR A 209 -20.66 -10.82 6.80
CA TYR A 209 -21.87 -10.19 7.31
C TYR A 209 -21.95 -10.25 8.83
N ALA A 210 -22.53 -9.21 9.43
CA ALA A 210 -22.71 -9.12 10.87
C ALA A 210 -24.16 -9.38 11.28
N GLN A 211 -24.36 -10.14 12.35
CA GLN A 211 -25.65 -10.43 12.97
C GLN A 211 -25.56 -10.16 14.48
N GLY A 212 -26.04 -8.99 14.92
CA GLY A 212 -25.92 -8.58 16.32
C GLY A 212 -24.45 -8.49 16.75
N THR A 213 -24.00 -9.40 17.60
CA THR A 213 -22.65 -9.45 18.17
C THR A 213 -21.71 -10.46 17.50
N VAL A 214 -22.18 -11.10 16.43
CA VAL A 214 -21.44 -12.15 15.71
C VAL A 214 -21.18 -11.71 14.28
N VAL A 215 -19.99 -11.98 13.79
CA VAL A 215 -19.61 -11.79 12.39
C VAL A 215 -19.45 -13.17 11.75
N HIS A 216 -19.92 -13.30 10.52
CA HIS A 216 -19.85 -14.53 9.73
C HIS A 216 -19.16 -14.26 8.42
N ARG A 217 -18.39 -15.25 7.95
CA ARG A 217 -17.89 -15.30 6.58
C ARG A 217 -18.82 -16.21 5.78
N LEU A 218 -19.28 -15.72 4.64
CA LEU A 218 -20.12 -16.49 3.73
C LEU A 218 -19.38 -17.73 3.26
N ASP A 219 -20.08 -18.86 3.22
CA ASP A 219 -19.55 -20.19 2.87
C ASP A 219 -18.55 -20.76 3.89
N ASP A 220 -18.42 -20.14 5.07
CA ASP A 220 -17.64 -20.64 6.21
C ASP A 220 -18.58 -20.93 7.40
N PRO A 221 -18.52 -22.14 8.00
CA PRO A 221 -19.30 -22.42 9.21
C PRO A 221 -18.77 -21.70 10.46
N GLU A 222 -17.54 -21.16 10.44
CA GLU A 222 -16.96 -20.46 11.58
C GLU A 222 -17.73 -19.17 11.89
N ALA A 223 -18.07 -18.99 13.17
CA ALA A 223 -18.72 -17.79 13.69
C ALA A 223 -17.73 -17.00 14.56
N TYR A 224 -17.60 -15.72 14.29
CA TYR A 224 -16.67 -14.82 14.97
C TYR A 224 -17.44 -14.02 16.03
N ALA A 225 -17.43 -14.51 17.26
CA ALA A 225 -18.12 -13.88 18.38
C ALA A 225 -17.35 -12.63 18.85
N VAL A 226 -17.83 -11.45 18.43
CA VAL A 226 -17.22 -10.16 18.80
C VAL A 226 -17.62 -9.73 20.21
N GLY A 227 -18.82 -10.14 20.66
CA GLY A 227 -19.32 -9.87 22.01
C GLY A 227 -20.01 -8.51 22.18
N THR A 228 -19.87 -7.60 21.22
CA THR A 228 -20.53 -6.30 21.17
C THR A 228 -21.24 -6.08 19.83
N PRO A 229 -22.35 -5.31 19.78
CA PRO A 229 -23.10 -5.11 18.54
C PRO A 229 -22.24 -4.49 17.43
N VAL A 230 -22.28 -5.09 16.25
CA VAL A 230 -21.52 -4.64 15.07
C VAL A 230 -22.38 -3.76 14.17
N THR A 231 -21.90 -2.55 13.90
CA THR A 231 -22.63 -1.52 13.14
C THR A 231 -22.15 -1.38 11.69
N ALA A 232 -20.88 -1.67 11.41
CA ALA A 232 -20.30 -1.61 10.08
C ALA A 232 -19.11 -2.59 9.94
N LEU A 233 -18.82 -2.99 8.71
CA LEU A 233 -17.70 -3.84 8.33
C LEU A 233 -16.91 -3.21 7.17
N THR A 234 -15.59 -3.41 7.12
CA THR A 234 -14.76 -3.09 5.96
C THR A 234 -13.54 -4.00 5.90
N SER A 235 -13.01 -4.24 4.71
CA SER A 235 -11.62 -4.71 4.58
C SER A 235 -10.68 -3.61 5.05
N GLY A 236 -9.71 -3.96 5.88
CA GLY A 236 -8.65 -3.07 6.33
C GLY A 236 -7.47 -2.99 5.36
N PRO A 237 -6.62 -1.96 5.50
CA PRO A 237 -5.39 -1.81 4.73
C PRO A 237 -4.33 -2.86 5.07
N ASP A 238 -4.49 -3.53 6.21
CA ASP A 238 -3.64 -4.62 6.70
C ASP A 238 -4.12 -6.01 6.22
N GLY A 239 -5.20 -6.06 5.42
CA GLY A 239 -5.80 -7.29 4.91
C GLY A 239 -6.71 -8.02 5.90
N ALA A 240 -6.87 -7.51 7.12
CA ALA A 240 -7.84 -8.03 8.08
C ALA A 240 -9.26 -7.51 7.76
N LEU A 241 -10.28 -8.18 8.27
CA LEU A 241 -11.61 -7.60 8.36
C LEU A 241 -11.69 -6.73 9.60
N TRP A 242 -12.27 -5.54 9.46
CA TRP A 242 -12.50 -4.63 10.56
C TRP A 242 -13.98 -4.39 10.78
N ALA A 243 -14.39 -4.35 12.04
CA ALA A 243 -15.75 -4.14 12.47
C ALA A 243 -15.85 -2.90 13.38
N ALA A 244 -16.82 -2.04 13.11
CA ALA A 244 -17.24 -1.00 14.05
C ALA A 244 -18.14 -1.64 15.09
N VAL A 245 -17.83 -1.39 16.36
CA VAL A 245 -18.59 -1.92 17.48
C VAL A 245 -18.92 -0.83 18.47
N ASP A 246 -19.87 -1.13 19.36
CA ASP A 246 -20.07 -0.28 20.52
C ASP A 246 -18.81 -0.27 21.40
N GLY A 247 -18.40 0.92 21.83
CA GLY A 247 -17.16 1.16 22.58
C GLY A 247 -15.84 1.03 21.80
N GLY A 248 -15.81 0.76 20.49
CA GLY A 248 -14.52 0.68 19.77
C GLY A 248 -14.56 0.04 18.39
N VAL A 249 -13.48 -0.66 18.04
CA VAL A 249 -13.39 -1.45 16.80
C VAL A 249 -12.86 -2.85 17.09
N ALA A 250 -13.28 -3.82 16.29
CA ALA A 250 -12.73 -5.17 16.32
C ALA A 250 -11.99 -5.47 15.02
N ARG A 251 -10.81 -6.07 15.15
CA ARG A 251 -9.99 -6.57 14.05
C ARG A 251 -10.07 -8.09 14.03
N ILE A 252 -10.48 -8.64 12.89
CA ILE A 252 -10.77 -10.06 12.70
C ILE A 252 -9.84 -10.60 11.62
N VAL A 253 -9.06 -11.62 11.98
CA VAL A 253 -8.21 -12.38 11.08
C VAL A 253 -8.56 -13.86 11.25
N PRO A 254 -8.98 -14.57 10.19
CA PRO A 254 -9.31 -15.99 10.29
C PRO A 254 -8.18 -16.80 10.95
N GLY A 255 -8.55 -17.69 11.87
CA GLY A 255 -7.59 -18.51 12.62
C GLY A 255 -6.74 -17.75 13.64
N GLN A 256 -7.07 -16.50 13.96
CA GLN A 256 -6.44 -15.72 15.03
C GLN A 256 -7.49 -15.21 16.03
N PRO A 257 -7.11 -14.99 17.30
CA PRO A 257 -7.99 -14.32 18.26
C PRO A 257 -8.43 -12.95 17.77
N ILE A 258 -9.71 -12.63 17.95
CA ILE A 258 -10.26 -11.31 17.63
C ILE A 258 -9.57 -10.28 18.54
N THR A 259 -9.06 -9.21 17.94
CA THR A 259 -8.45 -8.10 18.67
C THR A 259 -9.45 -6.96 18.77
N VAL A 260 -9.92 -6.65 19.98
CA VAL A 260 -10.78 -5.49 20.24
C VAL A 260 -9.91 -4.31 20.68
N ILE A 261 -10.19 -3.15 20.11
CA ILE A 261 -9.51 -1.89 20.41
C ILE A 261 -10.58 -0.94 20.94
N ASP A 262 -10.53 -0.73 22.25
CA ASP A 262 -11.44 0.17 22.95
C ASP A 262 -11.16 1.61 22.52
N LEU A 263 -12.22 2.33 22.20
CA LEU A 263 -12.21 3.75 21.91
C LEU A 263 -13.09 4.47 22.91
N VAL A 264 -12.93 5.78 22.97
CA VAL A 264 -13.68 6.67 23.87
C VAL A 264 -15.18 6.78 23.55
N ALA A 265 -15.62 6.28 22.39
CA ALA A 265 -17.03 6.22 21.99
C ALA A 265 -17.26 5.04 21.01
N GLY A 266 -18.53 4.72 20.75
CA GLY A 266 -18.90 3.66 19.82
C GLY A 266 -18.54 4.00 18.39
N ALA A 267 -17.97 3.05 17.66
CA ALA A 267 -17.72 3.23 16.25
C ALA A 267 -19.03 3.07 15.46
N ARG A 268 -19.27 4.01 14.56
CA ARG A 268 -20.46 4.09 13.72
C ARG A 268 -20.21 3.56 12.31
N ALA A 269 -19.07 3.93 11.75
CA ALA A 269 -18.63 3.53 10.42
C ALA A 269 -17.09 3.51 10.37
N LEU A 270 -16.53 2.76 9.42
CA LEU A 270 -15.10 2.72 9.19
C LEU A 270 -14.78 2.47 7.72
N THR A 271 -13.58 2.86 7.31
CA THR A 271 -13.08 2.62 5.95
C THR A 271 -11.56 2.51 5.94
N ALA A 272 -11.00 1.77 4.98
CA ALA A 272 -9.57 1.79 4.73
C ALA A 272 -9.18 3.11 4.05
N GLY A 273 -8.18 3.79 4.61
CA GLY A 273 -7.64 5.02 4.07
C GLY A 273 -6.58 4.78 2.99
N PRO A 274 -6.39 5.74 2.06
CA PRO A 274 -5.35 5.67 1.04
C PRO A 274 -3.93 5.78 1.61
N ASP A 275 -3.80 6.12 2.90
CA ASP A 275 -2.56 6.20 3.67
C ASP A 275 -2.27 4.93 4.49
N GLY A 276 -2.98 3.83 4.23
CA GLY A 276 -2.74 2.55 4.91
C GLY A 276 -3.27 2.48 6.34
N HIS A 277 -4.11 3.43 6.76
CA HIS A 277 -4.74 3.45 8.09
C HIS A 277 -6.21 3.07 8.01
N VAL A 278 -6.79 2.59 9.11
CA VAL A 278 -8.24 2.47 9.25
C VAL A 278 -8.78 3.79 9.79
N TRP A 279 -9.75 4.37 9.09
CA TRP A 279 -10.42 5.59 9.50
C TRP A 279 -11.78 5.25 10.08
N VAL A 280 -12.10 5.79 11.26
CA VAL A 280 -13.27 5.41 12.06
C VAL A 280 -14.08 6.66 12.42
N ALA A 281 -15.38 6.59 12.17
CA ALA A 281 -16.39 7.54 12.60
C ALA A 281 -16.99 7.08 13.92
N LEU A 282 -17.27 8.02 14.81
CA LEU A 282 -17.83 7.75 16.14
C LEU A 282 -19.24 8.32 16.25
N ASP A 283 -20.13 7.60 16.93
CA ASP A 283 -21.57 7.89 17.03
C ASP A 283 -21.92 9.22 17.74
N ARG A 284 -21.06 9.66 18.67
CA ARG A 284 -21.31 10.82 19.56
C ARG A 284 -20.13 11.77 19.65
N ALA A 285 -19.15 11.64 18.76
CA ALA A 285 -17.93 12.45 18.81
C ALA A 285 -17.78 13.33 17.56
N PRO A 286 -17.49 14.64 17.71
CA PRO A 286 -17.26 15.55 16.58
C PRO A 286 -15.81 15.45 16.05
N TYR A 287 -15.31 14.22 15.90
CA TYR A 287 -13.98 13.92 15.34
C TYR A 287 -13.94 12.48 14.81
N LEU A 288 -12.90 12.18 14.03
CA LEU A 288 -12.60 10.83 13.54
C LEU A 288 -11.43 10.24 14.28
N ILE A 289 -11.31 8.92 14.27
CA ILE A 289 -10.08 8.23 14.64
C ILE A 289 -9.38 7.75 13.38
N LYS A 290 -8.08 8.02 13.31
CA LYS A 290 -7.14 7.37 12.40
C LYS A 290 -6.39 6.30 13.20
N LEU A 291 -6.47 5.06 12.77
CA LEU A 291 -5.96 3.89 13.47
C LEU A 291 -4.91 3.16 12.63
N SER A 292 -3.81 2.75 13.25
CA SER A 292 -2.85 1.82 12.67
C SER A 292 -2.50 0.67 13.60
N VAL A 293 -2.27 -0.50 13.00
CA VAL A 293 -1.80 -1.68 13.72
C VAL A 293 -0.27 -1.72 13.64
N PRO A 294 0.41 -2.08 14.74
CA PRO A 294 1.86 -2.27 14.70
C PRO A 294 2.26 -3.34 13.69
N PRO A 295 3.49 -3.29 13.16
CA PRO A 295 4.02 -4.42 12.40
C PRO A 295 4.06 -5.68 13.28
N ALA A 296 4.09 -6.86 12.66
CA ALA A 296 4.34 -8.12 13.34
C ALA A 296 5.74 -8.64 12.98
N VAL A 297 6.52 -9.03 13.98
CA VAL A 297 7.85 -9.63 13.81
C VAL A 297 7.86 -11.01 14.45
N SER A 298 8.30 -12.03 13.71
CA SER A 298 8.30 -13.43 14.16
C SER A 298 9.43 -14.24 13.52
N GLY A 299 9.67 -15.44 14.03
CA GLY A 299 10.63 -16.39 13.45
C GLY A 299 12.07 -15.85 13.40
N VAL A 300 12.48 -15.12 14.43
CA VAL A 300 13.83 -14.52 14.48
C VAL A 300 14.87 -15.60 14.76
N ALA A 301 15.92 -15.63 13.94
CA ALA A 301 17.04 -16.56 14.06
C ALA A 301 18.34 -15.95 13.51
N VAL A 302 19.48 -16.47 13.96
CA VAL A 302 20.80 -16.08 13.41
C VAL A 302 21.25 -17.08 12.35
N ALA A 303 21.65 -16.58 11.17
CA ALA A 303 22.17 -17.39 10.07
C ALA A 303 23.25 -16.62 9.28
N ASP A 304 24.43 -17.22 9.15
CA ASP A 304 25.65 -16.69 8.52
C ASP A 304 25.94 -15.22 8.85
N GLY A 305 26.06 -14.91 10.16
CA GLY A 305 26.38 -13.55 10.63
C GLY A 305 25.29 -12.52 10.41
N ALA A 306 24.05 -12.94 10.14
CA ALA A 306 22.90 -12.06 10.00
C ALA A 306 21.76 -12.49 10.93
N LEU A 307 21.01 -11.50 11.43
CA LEU A 307 19.72 -11.74 12.05
C LEU A 307 18.67 -11.82 10.94
N THR A 308 17.98 -12.94 10.91
CA THR A 308 16.86 -13.21 10.00
C THR A 308 15.56 -13.19 10.78
N GLY A 309 14.46 -12.83 10.13
CA GLY A 309 13.14 -12.87 10.72
C GLY A 309 12.07 -12.61 9.69
N THR A 310 10.81 -12.85 10.05
CA THR A 310 9.66 -12.57 9.21
C THR A 310 8.93 -11.35 9.75
N VAL A 311 8.73 -10.34 8.90
CA VAL A 311 8.08 -9.08 9.23
C VAL A 311 6.85 -8.88 8.36
N ASN A 312 5.68 -8.69 8.98
CA ASN A 312 4.49 -8.16 8.32
C ASN A 312 4.33 -6.71 8.73
N THR A 313 4.23 -5.79 7.78
CA THR A 313 4.12 -4.36 8.11
C THR A 313 2.68 -3.90 8.27
N ASN A 314 1.71 -4.80 8.09
CA ASN A 314 0.28 -4.54 8.21
C ASN A 314 -0.16 -3.35 7.33
N GLY A 315 0.40 -3.27 6.11
CA GLY A 315 0.02 -2.28 5.11
C GLY A 315 0.70 -0.92 5.23
N LEU A 316 1.43 -0.64 6.31
CA LEU A 316 2.20 0.60 6.47
C LEU A 316 3.68 0.37 6.17
N GLU A 317 4.36 1.37 5.63
CA GLU A 317 5.83 1.33 5.51
C GLU A 317 6.44 1.16 6.90
N ALA A 318 7.56 0.45 6.99
CA ALA A 318 8.24 0.21 8.25
C ALA A 318 9.76 0.19 8.09
N VAL A 319 10.47 0.74 9.06
CA VAL A 319 11.91 0.55 9.22
C VAL A 319 12.12 -0.69 10.08
N VAL A 320 12.90 -1.65 9.59
CA VAL A 320 13.32 -2.82 10.36
C VAL A 320 14.78 -2.65 10.73
N ALA A 321 15.08 -2.78 12.02
CA ALA A 321 16.41 -2.63 12.57
C ALA A 321 16.83 -3.89 13.35
N VAL A 322 18.11 -4.22 13.24
CA VAL A 322 18.80 -5.11 14.19
C VAL A 322 19.33 -4.23 15.31
N GLU A 323 18.91 -4.55 16.53
CA GLU A 323 19.38 -3.88 17.73
C GLU A 323 20.11 -4.86 18.63
N VAL A 324 21.23 -4.42 19.19
CA VAL A 324 22.03 -5.18 20.16
C VAL A 324 21.96 -4.46 21.49
N ARG A 325 21.81 -5.22 22.57
CA ARG A 325 21.79 -4.67 23.92
C ARG A 325 23.22 -4.44 24.39
N ASP A 326 23.56 -3.20 24.74
CA ASP A 326 24.87 -2.86 25.27
C ASP A 326 25.03 -3.28 26.75
N ALA A 327 26.26 -3.17 27.27
CA ALA A 327 26.58 -3.54 28.65
C ALA A 327 25.86 -2.67 29.71
N GLY A 328 25.42 -1.46 29.33
CA GLY A 328 24.57 -0.60 30.15
C GLY A 328 23.09 -1.00 30.11
N GLY A 329 22.73 -2.02 29.33
CA GLY A 329 21.37 -2.53 29.17
C GLY A 329 20.54 -1.81 28.11
N ALA A 330 21.10 -0.84 27.38
CA ALA A 330 20.41 -0.06 26.36
C ALA A 330 20.47 -0.74 24.98
N TRP A 331 19.40 -0.63 24.21
CA TRP A 331 19.35 -1.16 22.84
C TRP A 331 19.96 -0.17 21.85
N ARG A 332 20.88 -0.62 21.01
CA ARG A 332 21.48 0.19 19.94
C ARG A 332 21.25 -0.43 18.57
N ALA A 333 20.78 0.37 17.62
CA ALA A 333 20.57 -0.07 16.25
C ALA A 333 21.91 -0.16 15.49
N HIS A 334 22.12 -1.28 14.79
CA HIS A 334 23.36 -1.56 14.05
C HIS A 334 23.14 -1.64 12.53
N ALA A 335 22.11 -2.36 12.10
CA ALA A 335 21.74 -2.47 10.70
C ALA A 335 20.26 -2.16 10.55
N ARG A 336 19.88 -1.51 9.45
CA ARG A 336 18.48 -1.17 9.16
C ARG A 336 18.15 -1.37 7.69
N THR A 337 16.89 -1.67 7.41
CA THR A 337 16.30 -1.66 6.08
C THR A 337 14.90 -1.09 6.14
N GLU A 338 14.43 -0.57 5.01
CA GLU A 338 13.06 -0.08 4.85
C GLU A 338 12.23 -1.15 4.15
N LEU A 339 11.06 -1.43 4.71
CA LEU A 339 10.03 -2.25 4.12
C LEU A 339 8.89 -1.36 3.66
N TYR A 340 8.45 -1.56 2.43
CA TYR A 340 7.20 -0.99 1.94
C TYR A 340 6.01 -1.62 2.67
N GLY A 341 4.92 -0.86 2.76
CA GLY A 341 3.67 -1.34 3.32
C GLY A 341 3.10 -2.54 2.57
N THR A 342 3.14 -3.72 3.19
CA THR A 342 2.46 -4.92 2.66
C THR A 342 1.60 -5.58 3.71
N THR A 343 0.54 -6.24 3.25
CA THR A 343 -0.32 -7.10 4.08
C THR A 343 0.25 -8.51 4.24
N SER A 344 1.17 -8.90 3.36
CA SER A 344 1.89 -10.17 3.42
C SER A 344 3.17 -10.03 4.22
N ALA A 345 3.48 -11.07 4.98
CA ALA A 345 4.74 -11.18 5.70
C ALA A 345 5.93 -11.34 4.73
N ARG A 346 7.07 -10.76 5.08
CA ARG A 346 8.32 -10.80 4.30
C ARG A 346 9.47 -11.27 5.17
N THR A 347 10.32 -12.12 4.61
CA THR A 347 11.59 -12.46 5.25
C THR A 347 12.57 -11.30 5.12
N VAL A 348 13.16 -10.91 6.24
CA VAL A 348 14.20 -9.89 6.36
C VAL A 348 15.47 -10.57 6.83
N ARG A 349 16.60 -10.15 6.26
CA ARG A 349 17.95 -10.55 6.66
C ARG A 349 18.78 -9.29 6.80
N LEU A 350 19.32 -9.05 7.99
CA LEU A 350 20.14 -7.89 8.29
C LEU A 350 21.42 -8.33 8.98
N ALA A 351 22.55 -7.75 8.57
CA ALA A 351 23.84 -8.07 9.15
C ALA A 351 23.84 -7.83 10.67
N LEU A 352 24.38 -8.78 11.42
CA LEU A 352 24.74 -8.57 12.81
C LEU A 352 26.12 -7.91 12.85
N PRO A 353 26.38 -7.00 13.81
CA PRO A 353 27.73 -6.53 14.05
C PRO A 353 28.61 -7.70 14.52
N GLU A 354 29.93 -7.53 14.44
CA GLU A 354 30.84 -8.44 15.13
C GLU A 354 30.62 -8.32 16.63
N LEU A 355 30.27 -9.43 17.26
CA LEU A 355 30.01 -9.52 18.69
C LEU A 355 31.24 -10.14 19.37
N ALA A 356 31.65 -9.56 20.50
CA ALA A 356 32.68 -10.14 21.33
C ALA A 356 32.28 -11.55 21.81
N PRO A 357 33.22 -12.43 22.16
CA PRO A 357 32.89 -13.71 22.78
C PRO A 357 31.99 -13.52 24.01
N GLY A 358 30.98 -14.38 24.15
CA GLY A 358 29.99 -14.32 25.23
C GLY A 358 28.55 -14.29 24.73
N GLU A 359 27.61 -14.23 25.67
CA GLU A 359 26.19 -14.17 25.38
C GLU A 359 25.75 -12.73 25.09
N HIS A 360 25.05 -12.53 23.97
CA HIS A 360 24.52 -11.21 23.58
C HIS A 360 23.03 -11.27 23.32
N ALA A 361 22.29 -10.31 23.88
CA ALA A 361 20.88 -10.10 23.56
C ALA A 361 20.77 -9.23 22.31
N VAL A 362 20.13 -9.77 21.27
CA VAL A 362 19.83 -9.06 20.02
C VAL A 362 18.32 -9.06 19.81
N ARG A 363 17.81 -8.14 19.00
CA ARG A 363 16.40 -8.17 18.57
C ARG A 363 16.23 -7.62 17.18
N LEU A 364 15.20 -8.10 16.51
CA LEU A 364 14.69 -7.51 15.28
C LEU A 364 13.49 -6.62 15.64
N THR A 365 13.61 -5.32 15.39
CA THR A 365 12.57 -4.34 15.68
C THR A 365 12.04 -3.76 14.39
N ALA A 366 10.72 -3.82 14.19
CA ALA A 366 10.04 -3.14 13.09
C ALA A 366 9.29 -1.93 13.65
N THR A 367 9.48 -0.76 13.04
CA THR A 367 8.82 0.50 13.38
C THR A 367 8.07 1.00 12.16
N SER A 368 6.74 1.10 12.23
CA SER A 368 5.95 1.65 11.13
C SER A 368 6.20 3.14 10.94
N ALA A 369 5.84 3.68 9.77
CA ALA A 369 5.84 5.11 9.48
C ALA A 369 4.89 5.90 10.42
N ALA A 370 3.92 5.23 11.05
CA ALA A 370 3.06 5.81 12.09
C ALA A 370 3.71 5.80 13.48
N GLY A 371 4.93 5.27 13.62
CA GLY A 371 5.69 5.22 14.86
C GLY A 371 5.42 4.00 15.75
N SER A 372 4.47 3.13 15.38
CA SER A 372 4.20 1.88 16.13
C SER A 372 5.33 0.87 15.96
N THR A 373 5.73 0.21 17.05
CA THR A 373 6.86 -0.72 17.05
C THR A 373 6.48 -2.12 17.49
N ALA A 374 7.13 -3.12 16.90
CA ALA A 374 7.13 -4.49 17.39
C ALA A 374 8.55 -5.04 17.36
N SER A 375 8.92 -5.78 18.40
CA SER A 375 10.28 -6.31 18.56
C SER A 375 10.25 -7.79 18.88
N ALA A 376 11.14 -8.56 18.28
CA ALA A 376 11.33 -9.97 18.58
C ALA A 376 12.78 -10.20 19.05
N PRO A 377 13.01 -10.47 20.36
CA PRO A 377 14.33 -10.72 20.90
C PRO A 377 14.86 -12.12 20.56
N PHE A 378 16.18 -12.25 20.54
CA PHE A 378 16.92 -13.47 20.34
C PHE A 378 18.24 -13.41 21.12
N THR A 379 18.72 -14.54 21.62
CA THR A 379 20.00 -14.62 22.34
C THR A 379 21.05 -15.32 21.48
N VAL A 380 22.17 -14.65 21.23
CA VAL A 380 23.31 -15.24 20.53
C VAL A 380 24.27 -15.85 21.55
N GLY A 381 24.48 -17.16 21.47
CA GLY A 381 25.36 -17.93 22.36
C GLY A 381 26.78 -18.13 21.81
N GLU A 382 27.65 -18.63 22.69
CA GLU A 382 29.11 -18.70 22.53
C GLU A 382 29.56 -19.51 21.29
N ARG A 383 30.35 -18.89 20.40
CA ARG A 383 31.09 -19.61 19.36
C ARG A 383 32.28 -20.29 20.03
N ALA A 384 32.24 -21.61 20.19
CA ALA A 384 33.35 -22.37 20.76
C ALA A 384 34.65 -22.02 20.02
N VAL A 385 35.61 -21.45 20.75
CA VAL A 385 36.97 -21.30 20.26
C VAL A 385 37.54 -22.70 20.16
N VAL A 386 37.65 -23.24 18.95
CA VAL A 386 38.54 -24.37 18.70
C VAL A 386 39.96 -23.82 18.81
N PRO A 387 40.78 -24.26 19.77
CA PRO A 387 42.16 -23.79 19.85
C PRO A 387 42.91 -24.30 18.60
N ASP A 388 43.46 -23.36 17.84
CA ASP A 388 44.28 -23.63 16.66
C ASP A 388 45.57 -24.37 17.11
N PRO A 389 46.00 -25.45 16.45
CA PRO A 389 47.23 -26.14 16.81
C PRO A 389 48.45 -25.22 16.62
N THR A 390 49.34 -25.26 17.62
CA THR A 390 50.59 -24.49 17.71
C THR A 390 51.40 -24.54 16.41
N PRO A 391 51.76 -23.40 15.78
CA PRO A 391 52.55 -23.40 14.56
C PRO A 391 54.03 -23.69 14.85
N THR A 392 54.59 -24.67 14.14
CA THR A 392 56.03 -24.94 14.10
C THR A 392 56.71 -23.94 13.17
N ALA A 393 57.81 -23.33 13.64
CA ALA A 393 58.56 -22.31 12.92
C ALA A 393 59.24 -22.84 11.64
N THR A 394 59.21 -22.07 10.56
CA THR A 394 60.02 -22.25 9.34
C THR A 394 60.38 -20.85 8.81
N PRO A 395 61.60 -20.59 8.31
CA PRO A 395 62.17 -19.24 8.28
C PRO A 395 61.72 -18.39 7.09
N LEU A 396 61.71 -17.07 7.34
CA LEU A 396 61.40 -16.00 6.37
C LEU A 396 62.41 -15.93 5.22
N PRO A 397 61.96 -15.51 4.03
CA PRO A 397 62.64 -14.37 3.42
C PRO A 397 61.73 -13.30 2.78
N ASN A 398 62.28 -12.09 2.84
CA ASN A 398 62.07 -10.87 2.08
C ASN A 398 60.74 -10.11 2.19
N VAL A 399 60.84 -9.03 2.97
CA VAL A 399 59.95 -7.85 2.96
C VAL A 399 60.16 -7.02 1.69
N SER A 400 59.07 -6.75 0.98
CA SER A 400 58.91 -5.60 0.10
C SER A 400 57.62 -4.88 0.53
N PRO A 401 57.60 -3.53 0.58
CA PRO A 401 56.54 -2.81 1.30
C PRO A 401 55.21 -2.87 0.55
N THR A 402 54.21 -3.49 1.15
CA THR A 402 52.81 -3.36 0.73
C THR A 402 52.33 -1.95 1.08
N PRO A 403 51.73 -1.17 0.16
CA PRO A 403 51.27 0.17 0.44
C PRO A 403 50.21 0.17 1.54
N THR A 404 50.36 1.03 2.53
CA THR A 404 49.32 1.38 3.50
C THR A 404 48.04 1.72 2.76
N ALA A 405 46.99 0.91 2.94
CA ALA A 405 45.66 1.26 2.48
C ALA A 405 45.24 2.55 3.19
N ALA A 406 45.01 3.59 2.40
CA ALA A 406 44.44 4.85 2.84
C ALA A 406 43.04 4.60 3.46
N PRO A 407 42.62 5.41 4.44
CA PRO A 407 41.27 5.33 4.99
C PRO A 407 40.23 5.45 3.86
N ASP A 408 39.24 4.54 3.84
CA ASP A 408 38.11 4.56 2.92
C ASP A 408 37.37 5.90 3.04
N VAL A 409 37.67 6.81 2.11
CA VAL A 409 36.85 7.99 1.87
C VAL A 409 35.54 7.48 1.26
N PRO A 410 34.37 7.74 1.88
CA PRO A 410 33.10 7.32 1.30
C PRO A 410 32.99 7.90 -0.11
N ALA A 411 32.79 7.03 -1.11
CA ALA A 411 32.67 7.43 -2.50
C ALA A 411 31.61 8.56 -2.61
N PRO A 412 31.91 9.65 -3.34
CA PRO A 412 31.00 10.78 -3.43
C PRO A 412 29.65 10.32 -4.00
N GLY A 413 28.57 10.69 -3.33
CA GLY A 413 27.20 10.39 -3.79
C GLY A 413 26.87 11.01 -5.14
N PRO A 414 25.70 10.66 -5.72
CA PRO A 414 25.26 11.28 -6.97
C PRO A 414 25.09 12.79 -6.80
N VAL A 415 25.49 13.55 -7.82
CA VAL A 415 25.38 15.01 -7.86
C VAL A 415 24.25 15.39 -8.81
N GLU A 416 23.29 16.15 -8.31
CA GLU A 416 22.14 16.62 -9.10
C GLU A 416 22.59 17.30 -10.40
N GLY A 417 21.97 16.92 -11.51
CA GLY A 417 22.26 17.44 -12.84
C GLY A 417 23.58 16.97 -13.45
N ARG A 418 24.39 16.14 -12.76
CA ARG A 418 25.70 15.67 -13.26
C ARG A 418 25.84 14.16 -13.28
N THR A 419 25.52 13.48 -12.18
CA THR A 419 25.78 12.04 -12.01
C THR A 419 24.61 11.30 -11.37
N VAL A 420 24.57 9.98 -11.60
CA VAL A 420 23.64 9.05 -10.96
C VAL A 420 24.42 7.89 -10.37
N ALA A 421 24.02 7.41 -9.21
CA ALA A 421 24.57 6.19 -8.64
C ALA A 421 23.75 5.00 -9.12
N VAL A 422 24.42 4.00 -9.70
CA VAL A 422 23.82 2.79 -10.23
C VAL A 422 24.38 1.60 -9.48
N GLU A 423 23.50 0.85 -8.84
CA GLU A 423 23.84 -0.35 -8.07
C GLU A 423 23.20 -1.57 -8.72
N VAL A 424 23.98 -2.64 -8.90
CA VAL A 424 23.45 -3.93 -9.37
C VAL A 424 22.74 -4.63 -8.22
N VAL A 425 21.42 -4.81 -8.36
CA VAL A 425 20.59 -5.52 -7.39
C VAL A 425 20.64 -7.03 -7.63
N SER A 426 20.63 -7.45 -8.90
CA SER A 426 20.76 -8.86 -9.29
C SER A 426 21.07 -9.01 -10.77
N GLY A 427 21.59 -10.17 -11.18
CA GLY A 427 21.88 -10.51 -12.57
C GLY A 427 23.05 -9.73 -13.18
N THR A 428 23.15 -9.73 -14.50
CA THR A 428 24.24 -9.08 -15.23
C THR A 428 23.77 -7.74 -15.78
N VAL A 429 24.53 -6.68 -15.48
CA VAL A 429 24.24 -5.32 -15.92
C VAL A 429 25.42 -4.78 -16.70
N GLY A 430 25.17 -4.27 -17.90
CA GLY A 430 26.14 -3.50 -18.65
C GLY A 430 25.86 -2.00 -18.53
N TYR A 431 26.89 -1.16 -18.62
CA TYR A 431 26.75 0.27 -18.80
C TYR A 431 27.65 0.77 -19.94
N ARG A 432 27.25 1.88 -20.57
CA ARG A 432 28.03 2.57 -21.59
C ARG A 432 27.93 4.07 -21.34
N ALA A 433 29.07 4.69 -21.03
CA ALA A 433 29.16 6.14 -20.88
C ALA A 433 28.78 6.87 -22.20
N PRO A 434 28.34 8.14 -22.14
CA PRO A 434 27.90 8.89 -23.33
C PRO A 434 28.85 8.83 -24.52
N ASP A 435 30.15 8.94 -24.28
CA ASP A 435 31.19 8.97 -25.33
C ASP A 435 31.79 7.58 -25.66
N ALA A 436 31.38 6.54 -24.93
CA ALA A 436 31.90 5.19 -25.11
C ALA A 436 31.14 4.44 -26.22
N LYS A 437 31.86 3.63 -26.99
CA LYS A 437 31.27 2.83 -28.08
C LYS A 437 30.76 1.46 -27.61
N THR A 438 31.41 0.87 -26.61
CA THR A 438 31.16 -0.49 -26.11
C THR A 438 30.56 -0.48 -24.70
N TYR A 439 29.82 -1.53 -24.35
CA TYR A 439 29.31 -1.73 -22.99
C TYR A 439 30.39 -2.36 -22.11
N THR A 440 30.48 -1.89 -20.87
CA THR A 440 31.31 -2.43 -19.79
C THR A 440 30.39 -3.08 -18.75
N GLN A 441 30.79 -4.21 -18.18
CA GLN A 441 30.04 -4.84 -17.10
C GLN A 441 30.11 -3.99 -15.82
N LEU A 442 28.97 -3.77 -15.17
CA LEU A 442 28.88 -3.15 -13.87
C LEU A 442 28.95 -4.22 -12.77
N THR A 443 29.82 -4.04 -11.80
CA THR A 443 29.94 -4.89 -10.61
C THR A 443 29.72 -4.03 -9.36
N GLY A 444 28.71 -4.34 -8.56
CA GLY A 444 28.38 -3.55 -7.37
C GLY A 444 27.78 -2.18 -7.70
N THR A 445 28.27 -1.13 -7.03
CA THR A 445 27.78 0.25 -7.17
C THR A 445 28.80 1.13 -7.88
N ALA A 446 28.35 1.92 -8.87
CA ALA A 446 29.18 2.95 -9.51
C ALA A 446 28.42 4.27 -9.68
N VAL A 447 29.14 5.38 -9.62
CA VAL A 447 28.61 6.71 -9.94
C VAL A 447 28.94 7.02 -11.40
N LEU A 448 27.91 7.20 -12.22
CA LEU A 448 28.00 7.31 -13.67
C LEU A 448 27.48 8.68 -14.13
N PRO A 449 28.03 9.26 -15.21
CA PRO A 449 27.54 10.54 -15.74
C PRO A 449 26.12 10.40 -16.29
N LEU A 450 25.33 11.48 -16.21
CA LEU A 450 24.05 11.56 -16.93
C LEU A 450 24.28 11.38 -18.44
N GLY A 451 23.32 10.73 -19.11
CA GLY A 451 23.43 10.26 -20.48
C GLY A 451 23.95 8.82 -20.60
N VAL A 452 24.37 8.20 -19.49
CA VAL A 452 24.78 6.79 -19.47
C VAL A 452 23.66 5.88 -19.99
N LEU A 453 24.04 4.90 -20.80
CA LEU A 453 23.17 3.82 -21.27
C LEU A 453 23.38 2.58 -20.41
N LEU A 454 22.30 2.08 -19.81
CA LEU A 454 22.29 0.85 -19.04
C LEU A 454 21.67 -0.28 -19.85
N ASP A 455 22.23 -1.47 -19.72
CA ASP A 455 21.68 -2.73 -20.22
C ASP A 455 21.30 -3.61 -19.04
N THR A 456 19.99 -3.71 -18.78
CA THR A 456 19.41 -4.51 -17.71
C THR A 456 18.52 -5.61 -18.27
N THR A 457 18.87 -6.09 -19.48
CA THR A 457 18.13 -7.19 -20.12
C THR A 457 18.18 -8.45 -19.26
N ASP A 458 19.35 -8.76 -18.68
CA ASP A 458 19.61 -9.94 -17.85
C ASP A 458 19.92 -9.59 -16.38
N GLY A 459 19.51 -8.40 -15.94
CA GLY A 459 19.82 -7.88 -14.62
C GLY A 459 18.86 -6.81 -14.13
N ARG A 460 19.05 -6.37 -12.89
CA ARG A 460 18.24 -5.36 -12.22
C ARG A 460 19.17 -4.35 -11.57
N VAL A 461 18.86 -3.08 -11.76
CA VAL A 461 19.62 -1.97 -11.16
C VAL A 461 18.75 -1.15 -10.23
N ARG A 462 19.36 -0.59 -9.19
CA ARG A 462 18.86 0.55 -8.44
C ARG A 462 19.56 1.79 -8.95
N VAL A 463 18.79 2.78 -9.42
CA VAL A 463 19.28 4.09 -9.84
C VAL A 463 18.93 5.08 -8.75
N SER A 464 19.95 5.78 -8.23
CA SER A 464 19.81 6.85 -7.26
C SER A 464 20.25 8.17 -7.90
N ALA A 465 19.44 9.21 -7.73
CA ALA A 465 19.71 10.56 -8.22
C ALA A 465 19.42 11.57 -7.12
N GLN A 466 20.15 12.69 -7.07
CA GLN A 466 19.79 13.80 -6.21
C GLN A 466 18.77 14.72 -6.87
N VAL A 467 17.79 15.18 -6.10
CA VAL A 467 16.77 16.17 -6.46
C VAL A 467 16.50 17.03 -5.23
N ASP A 468 16.61 18.35 -5.37
CA ASP A 468 16.34 19.31 -4.30
C ASP A 468 17.11 18.98 -3.00
N GLY A 469 18.36 18.51 -3.14
CA GLY A 469 19.21 18.10 -2.02
C GLY A 469 18.87 16.75 -1.35
N ALA A 470 17.80 16.07 -1.78
CA ALA A 470 17.42 14.73 -1.34
C ALA A 470 17.82 13.66 -2.37
N THR A 471 18.13 12.45 -1.91
CA THR A 471 18.40 11.32 -2.83
C THR A 471 17.11 10.53 -3.07
N GLN A 472 16.64 10.51 -4.32
CA GLN A 472 15.57 9.64 -4.77
C GLN A 472 16.12 8.33 -5.33
N ARG A 473 15.34 7.25 -5.24
CA ARG A 473 15.74 5.91 -5.72
C ARG A 473 14.62 5.24 -6.50
N GLY A 474 14.99 4.54 -7.56
CA GLY A 474 14.10 3.70 -8.35
C GLY A 474 14.82 2.44 -8.81
N THR A 475 14.08 1.35 -8.99
CA THR A 475 14.61 0.06 -9.46
C THR A 475 14.13 -0.21 -10.87
N PHE A 476 15.04 -0.61 -11.76
CA PHE A 476 14.78 -0.74 -13.19
C PHE A 476 15.35 -2.04 -13.76
N ASN A 477 14.57 -2.72 -14.61
CA ASN A 477 15.02 -3.93 -15.32
C ASN A 477 14.26 -4.17 -16.63
N GLY A 478 14.69 -5.18 -17.40
CA GLY A 478 13.93 -5.72 -18.53
C GLY A 478 14.17 -5.04 -19.87
N GLY A 479 15.27 -4.26 -19.99
CA GLY A 479 15.76 -3.75 -21.28
C GLY A 479 16.86 -2.70 -21.16
N LYS A 480 17.16 -2.05 -22.28
CA LYS A 480 18.20 -1.01 -22.37
C LYS A 480 17.57 0.38 -22.25
N PHE A 481 18.20 1.29 -21.52
CA PHE A 481 17.70 2.66 -21.37
C PHE A 481 18.82 3.65 -21.03
N SER A 482 18.63 4.92 -21.39
CA SER A 482 19.51 6.01 -20.96
C SER A 482 18.95 6.71 -19.72
N VAL A 483 19.83 7.12 -18.81
CA VAL A 483 19.45 7.92 -17.63
C VAL A 483 19.83 9.37 -17.83
N THR A 484 18.87 10.27 -17.74
CA THR A 484 19.09 11.74 -17.84
C THR A 484 18.30 12.45 -16.74
N GLN A 485 18.53 13.74 -16.54
CA GLN A 485 17.78 14.54 -15.59
C GLN A 485 17.36 15.85 -16.25
N THR A 486 16.11 16.25 -16.06
CA THR A 486 15.63 17.56 -16.54
C THR A 486 16.19 18.69 -15.67
N THR A 487 16.11 19.93 -16.14
CA THR A 487 16.46 21.12 -15.35
C THR A 487 15.66 21.28 -14.06
N THR A 488 14.48 20.65 -13.95
CA THR A 488 13.63 20.63 -12.73
C THR A 488 13.88 19.40 -11.85
N GLY A 489 15.03 18.75 -11.95
CA GLY A 489 15.39 17.59 -11.13
C GLY A 489 14.71 16.26 -11.50
N MET A 490 13.71 16.21 -12.38
CA MET A 490 13.06 14.95 -12.76
C MET A 490 14.02 14.00 -13.49
N THR A 491 14.20 12.79 -12.94
CA THR A 491 15.02 11.74 -13.54
C THR A 491 14.25 11.05 -14.64
N GLU A 492 14.85 10.96 -15.81
CA GLU A 492 14.23 10.41 -17.00
C GLU A 492 14.98 9.20 -17.55
N LEU A 493 14.21 8.17 -17.87
CA LEU A 493 14.66 6.88 -18.37
C LEU A 493 14.11 6.69 -19.78
N ALA A 494 14.92 6.97 -20.79
CA ALA A 494 14.52 6.80 -22.18
C ALA A 494 14.88 5.40 -22.67
N LEU A 495 13.89 4.65 -23.17
CA LEU A 495 14.13 3.31 -23.68
C LEU A 495 15.08 3.37 -24.89
N ALA A 496 16.05 2.46 -24.93
CA ALA A 496 17.13 2.42 -25.91
C ALA A 496 17.17 1.06 -26.65
N GLY A 497 17.92 1.01 -27.75
CA GLY A 497 18.05 -0.16 -28.62
C GLY A 497 17.14 -0.12 -29.85
N PRO A 498 17.44 -0.97 -30.87
CA PRO A 498 16.79 -0.92 -32.17
C PRO A 498 15.35 -1.45 -32.14
N LEU A 499 14.45 -0.73 -32.81
CA LEU A 499 13.11 -1.19 -33.15
C LEU A 499 13.08 -1.57 -34.63
N ALA A 500 12.51 -2.73 -34.97
CA ALA A 500 12.40 -3.18 -36.35
C ALA A 500 11.22 -2.49 -37.04
N CYS A 501 11.42 -1.24 -37.48
CA CYS A 501 10.40 -0.47 -38.20
C CYS A 501 10.62 -0.63 -39.70
N SER A 502 9.73 -1.34 -40.39
CA SER A 502 9.73 -1.37 -41.85
C SER A 502 9.31 -0.01 -42.38
N ALA A 503 9.94 0.46 -43.47
CA ALA A 503 9.69 1.77 -44.07
C ALA A 503 8.30 1.93 -44.75
N ARG A 504 7.30 1.10 -44.44
CA ARG A 504 5.98 1.14 -45.07
C ARG A 504 4.94 0.40 -44.22
N GLU A 505 4.35 1.07 -43.23
CA GLU A 505 3.09 0.65 -42.59
C GLU A 505 2.04 1.78 -42.74
N ARG A 506 1.92 2.34 -43.96
CA ARG A 506 0.66 2.90 -44.47
C ARG A 506 -0.03 1.79 -45.28
N ALA A 507 -0.94 1.04 -44.66
CA ALA A 507 -2.09 0.37 -45.27
C ALA A 507 -2.56 -0.84 -44.44
N THR A 508 -3.84 -0.80 -44.06
CA THR A 508 -4.82 -1.88 -43.85
C THR A 508 -4.41 -3.18 -43.14
N ALA A 509 -5.12 -3.46 -42.04
CA ALA A 509 -5.09 -4.69 -41.28
C ALA A 509 -5.65 -5.88 -42.08
N SER A 510 -4.79 -6.62 -42.78
CA SER A 510 -4.88 -8.08 -42.87
C SER A 510 -3.60 -8.61 -43.50
N THR A 511 -3.15 -9.78 -43.05
CA THR A 511 -1.95 -10.51 -43.51
C THR A 511 -0.59 -9.96 -43.04
N LEU A 512 -0.15 -10.37 -41.85
CA LEU A 512 1.28 -10.63 -41.55
C LEU A 512 1.37 -11.55 -40.33
N ALA A 513 1.33 -12.84 -40.60
CA ALA A 513 1.63 -13.86 -39.61
C ALA A 513 3.16 -13.96 -39.40
N LYS A 514 3.57 -14.02 -38.12
CA LYS A 514 4.78 -14.69 -37.61
C LYS A 514 6.19 -14.15 -37.96
N LYS A 515 6.45 -12.85 -37.76
CA LYS A 515 7.76 -12.40 -37.21
C LYS A 515 7.50 -11.66 -35.90
N LYS A 516 8.05 -12.14 -34.77
CA LYS A 516 7.94 -11.44 -33.47
C LYS A 516 8.46 -10.01 -33.65
N LYS A 517 7.58 -9.02 -33.61
CA LYS A 517 7.96 -7.59 -33.68
C LYS A 517 8.96 -7.33 -32.55
N LYS A 518 10.19 -6.90 -32.86
CA LYS A 518 11.18 -6.53 -31.84
C LYS A 518 10.62 -5.35 -31.05
N LYS A 519 10.34 -5.59 -29.76
CA LYS A 519 9.90 -4.59 -28.79
C LYS A 519 11.01 -4.33 -27.80
N ARG A 520 11.10 -3.10 -27.31
CA ARG A 520 11.90 -2.78 -26.11
C ARG A 520 10.96 -2.57 -24.95
N SER A 521 11.38 -2.97 -23.76
CA SER A 521 10.60 -2.73 -22.55
C SER A 521 11.49 -2.24 -21.43
N LEU A 522 10.89 -1.54 -20.49
CA LEU A 522 11.52 -1.16 -19.25
C LEU A 522 10.48 -1.30 -18.16
N TRP A 523 10.80 -2.12 -17.18
CA TRP A 523 10.09 -2.16 -15.92
C TRP A 523 10.75 -1.14 -14.98
N GLY A 524 9.92 -0.33 -14.34
CA GLY A 524 10.31 0.60 -13.31
C GLY A 524 9.50 0.36 -12.05
N LYS A 525 10.16 0.54 -10.90
CA LYS A 525 9.52 0.62 -9.60
C LYS A 525 10.16 1.76 -8.82
N ASP A 526 9.36 2.73 -8.40
CA ASP A 526 9.78 3.81 -7.51
C ASP A 526 8.77 3.96 -6.37
N SER A 527 9.21 4.58 -5.28
CA SER A 527 8.41 4.82 -4.06
C SER A 527 8.36 6.31 -3.74
N GLY A 528 7.74 7.09 -4.63
CA GLY A 528 7.59 8.55 -4.46
C GLY A 528 8.73 9.35 -5.09
N GLY A 529 9.55 8.70 -5.91
CA GLY A 529 10.60 9.37 -6.66
C GLY A 529 10.04 10.13 -7.86
N SER A 530 10.67 11.24 -8.19
CA SER A 530 10.51 11.97 -9.44
C SER A 530 11.17 11.24 -10.61
N PHE A 531 10.59 10.09 -10.99
CA PHE A 531 10.97 9.32 -12.18
C PHE A 531 9.95 9.47 -13.31
N ARG A 532 10.46 9.46 -14.55
CA ARG A 532 9.64 9.27 -15.73
C ARG A 532 10.31 8.34 -16.74
N THR A 533 9.49 7.59 -17.47
CA THR A 533 9.96 6.78 -18.60
C THR A 533 9.53 7.40 -19.93
N ARG A 534 10.40 7.31 -20.94
CA ARG A 534 10.13 7.83 -22.27
C ARG A 534 10.23 6.73 -23.32
N GLY A 535 9.12 6.48 -24.02
CA GLY A 535 9.08 5.72 -25.28
C GLY A 535 8.88 6.63 -26.49
N ASN A 536 8.70 6.06 -27.68
CA ASN A 536 8.50 6.82 -28.91
C ASN A 536 7.12 7.50 -29.02
N GLY A 537 6.10 6.92 -28.38
CA GLY A 537 4.70 7.36 -28.42
C GLY A 537 4.21 8.09 -27.16
N SER A 538 4.86 7.90 -26.01
CA SER A 538 4.46 8.58 -24.76
C SER A 538 5.59 8.78 -23.76
N VAL A 539 5.36 9.71 -22.84
CA VAL A 539 6.11 9.90 -21.59
C VAL A 539 5.21 9.49 -20.43
N ALA A 540 5.72 8.66 -19.53
CA ALA A 540 5.01 8.21 -18.34
C ALA A 540 5.70 8.80 -17.10
N THR A 541 5.02 9.71 -16.41
CA THR A 541 5.50 10.32 -15.16
C THR A 541 4.90 9.58 -13.98
N VAL A 542 5.76 9.28 -13.00
CA VAL A 542 5.46 8.31 -11.97
C VAL A 542 5.51 8.91 -10.58
N ARG A 543 4.66 8.39 -9.70
CA ARG A 543 4.65 8.69 -8.26
C ARG A 543 4.34 7.42 -7.48
N GLY A 544 5.36 6.71 -7.00
CA GLY A 544 5.16 5.57 -6.10
C GLY A 544 4.45 4.39 -6.76
N THR A 545 4.99 3.88 -7.87
CA THR A 545 4.31 2.85 -8.67
C THR A 545 5.25 1.75 -9.14
N GLU A 546 4.67 0.62 -9.55
CA GLU A 546 5.36 -0.39 -10.36
C GLU A 546 4.70 -0.42 -11.75
N TRP A 547 5.49 -0.15 -12.79
CA TRP A 547 4.98 -0.01 -14.14
C TRP A 547 5.93 -0.58 -15.17
N ARG A 548 5.36 -0.91 -16.32
CA ARG A 548 6.08 -1.32 -17.51
C ARG A 548 5.82 -0.35 -18.63
N THR A 549 6.87 0.15 -19.23
CA THR A 549 6.81 0.86 -20.51
C THR A 549 7.30 -0.09 -21.59
N GLU A 550 6.45 -0.41 -22.56
CA GLU A 550 6.80 -1.17 -23.75
C GLU A 550 6.75 -0.26 -24.97
N ASP A 551 7.74 -0.35 -25.84
CA ASP A 551 7.83 0.49 -27.02
C ASP A 551 7.98 -0.36 -28.28
N THR A 552 7.19 0.01 -29.29
CA THR A 552 7.11 -0.63 -30.60
C THR A 552 7.16 0.44 -31.69
N CYS A 553 7.25 0.03 -32.96
CA CYS A 553 7.18 0.99 -34.06
C CYS A 553 5.84 1.73 -34.16
N ALA A 554 4.75 1.09 -33.73
CA ALA A 554 3.41 1.67 -33.75
C ALA A 554 3.20 2.71 -32.64
N GLY A 555 3.94 2.62 -31.53
CA GLY A 555 3.75 3.47 -30.36
C GLY A 555 4.21 2.82 -29.05
N THR A 556 3.90 3.49 -27.95
CA THR A 556 4.30 3.10 -26.59
C THR A 556 3.08 2.64 -25.79
N THR A 557 3.21 1.50 -25.13
CA THR A 557 2.23 0.99 -24.16
C THR A 557 2.78 1.16 -22.75
N VAL A 558 2.00 1.76 -21.86
CA VAL A 558 2.29 1.82 -20.43
C VAL A 558 1.31 0.91 -19.71
N TYR A 559 1.81 -0.07 -18.97
CA TYR A 559 1.05 -0.97 -18.11
C TYR A 559 1.41 -0.70 -16.66
N VAL A 560 0.41 -0.56 -15.79
CA VAL A 560 0.63 -0.27 -14.38
C VAL A 560 0.25 -1.50 -13.57
N ARG A 561 1.21 -2.00 -12.78
CA ARG A 561 1.01 -3.16 -11.92
C ARG A 561 0.55 -2.73 -10.53
N GLU A 562 1.16 -1.70 -9.98
CA GLU A 562 0.85 -1.13 -8.65
C GLU A 562 0.84 0.40 -8.78
N GLY A 563 -0.02 1.10 -8.04
CA GLY A 563 -0.10 2.57 -8.05
C GLY A 563 -0.80 3.16 -9.29
N ALA A 564 -0.39 4.36 -9.71
CA ALA A 564 -0.94 5.05 -10.87
C ALA A 564 0.07 5.93 -11.62
N VAL A 565 0.13 5.80 -12.94
CA VAL A 565 1.07 6.52 -13.81
C VAL A 565 0.33 7.54 -14.67
N SER A 566 0.84 8.77 -14.71
CA SER A 566 0.33 9.80 -15.63
C SER A 566 1.01 9.65 -16.99
N VAL A 567 0.25 9.28 -18.02
CA VAL A 567 0.75 9.01 -19.37
C VAL A 567 0.44 10.18 -20.30
N TRP A 568 1.48 10.80 -20.83
CA TRP A 568 1.42 11.92 -21.76
C TRP A 568 1.73 11.42 -23.18
N PRO A 569 0.78 11.49 -24.12
CA PRO A 569 1.07 11.19 -25.52
C PRO A 569 2.05 12.20 -26.11
N ARG A 570 2.98 11.73 -26.95
CA ARG A 570 4.02 12.59 -27.57
C ARG A 570 3.47 13.59 -28.60
N ARG A 571 2.23 13.41 -29.08
CA ARG A 571 1.52 14.33 -30.00
C ARG A 571 0.07 14.44 -29.57
N GLY A 572 -0.42 15.67 -29.40
CA GLY A 572 -1.84 16.02 -29.25
C GLY A 572 -2.63 15.15 -28.26
N GLY A 573 -2.88 15.66 -27.05
CA GLY A 573 -3.75 14.99 -26.10
C GLY A 573 -3.54 15.42 -24.67
N ARG A 574 -4.56 15.21 -23.83
CA ARG A 574 -4.45 15.38 -22.38
C ARG A 574 -3.76 14.16 -21.77
N SER A 575 -3.08 14.36 -20.64
CA SER A 575 -2.53 13.25 -19.88
C SER A 575 -3.66 12.30 -19.43
N THR A 576 -3.36 11.01 -19.43
CA THR A 576 -4.28 9.97 -18.97
C THR A 576 -3.69 9.31 -17.73
N LEU A 577 -4.45 9.24 -16.65
CA LEU A 577 -4.04 8.48 -15.46
C LEU A 577 -4.35 7.00 -15.67
N VAL A 578 -3.32 6.16 -15.62
CA VAL A 578 -3.41 4.70 -15.77
C VAL A 578 -3.19 4.09 -14.39
N ARG A 579 -4.16 3.33 -13.87
CA ARG A 579 -4.10 2.71 -12.54
C ARG A 579 -3.65 1.25 -12.61
N ALA A 580 -3.33 0.66 -11.45
CA ALA A 580 -3.03 -0.75 -11.31
C ALA A 580 -4.01 -1.66 -12.09
N GLY A 581 -3.45 -2.64 -12.81
CA GLY A 581 -4.18 -3.53 -13.71
C GLY A 581 -4.50 -2.95 -15.10
N GLN A 582 -4.38 -1.64 -15.30
CA GLN A 582 -4.70 -0.98 -16.56
C GLN A 582 -3.48 -0.86 -17.48
N ARG A 583 -3.77 -0.75 -18.78
CA ARG A 583 -2.78 -0.43 -19.82
C ARG A 583 -3.27 0.71 -20.70
N ARG A 584 -2.34 1.55 -21.17
CA ARG A 584 -2.62 2.62 -22.13
C ARG A 584 -1.63 2.55 -23.29
N PHE A 585 -2.16 2.43 -24.50
CA PHE A 585 -1.38 2.58 -25.73
C PHE A 585 -1.44 4.02 -26.23
N SER A 586 -0.30 4.55 -26.64
CA SER A 586 -0.15 5.87 -27.28
C SER A 586 0.59 5.72 -28.60
N PRO A 587 -0.01 6.11 -29.74
CA PRO A 587 0.62 5.95 -31.04
C PRO A 587 1.87 6.82 -31.18
N ARG A 588 2.83 6.35 -31.98
CA ARG A 588 4.04 7.14 -32.31
C ARG A 588 3.63 8.39 -33.12
N PRO A 589 4.19 9.57 -32.84
CA PRO A 589 4.05 10.73 -33.73
C PRO A 589 4.65 10.39 -35.09
N GLY A 590 3.83 10.50 -36.14
CA GLY A 590 4.25 10.37 -37.54
C GLY A 590 5.25 11.43 -37.97
#